data_AF-A0A1R1C4J3-F1
#
_entry.id   AF-A0A1R1C4J3-F1
#
_cell.length_a   1.000
_cell.length_b   1.000
_cell.length_c   1.000
_cell.angle_alpha   90.00
_cell.angle_beta   90.00
_cell.angle_gamma   90.00
#
_symmetry.space_group_name_H-M   'P 1'
#
loop_
_entity.id
_entity.type
_entity.pdbx_description
1 polymer ?
#
loop_
_entity_poly.entity_id
_entity_poly.type
_entity_poly.pdbx_seq_one_letter_code
_entity_poly.pdbx_strand_id
1 'polypeptide(L)'
;MKIFALTLNSIVFISVIGLDIILYYGFLKFLREPFDELSPNRKIRKLQYKTIDSLYDAYKKLPKGKFKLAKMKIRAWQKPEFITQSIDFFMRIVISLLITTVGVSTTILIANLSFTNSIKTLHPDEQSWINSINKIFNLLNDGMSSYEFLVYIGTIIFFVAFANILILHLKVSLHKKHLIVIDEIEKEYSQR
;
A
#
# COMPACT_ATOMS: atom_id res chain seq x y z
N MET A 1 7.12 0.12 -28.08
CA MET A 1 7.94 0.30 -26.85
C MET A 1 7.10 0.67 -25.62
N LYS A 2 6.17 1.64 -25.70
CA LYS A 2 5.29 2.05 -24.57
C LYS A 2 4.47 0.89 -23.95
N ILE A 3 3.87 0.02 -24.77
CA ILE A 3 3.08 -1.13 -24.28
C ILE A 3 3.93 -2.12 -23.48
N PHE A 4 5.14 -2.44 -23.96
CA PHE A 4 6.04 -3.37 -23.29
C PHE A 4 6.49 -2.85 -21.91
N ALA A 5 6.84 -1.57 -21.81
CA ALA A 5 7.16 -0.94 -20.54
C ALA A 5 5.96 -0.95 -19.58
N LEU A 6 4.76 -0.73 -20.09
CA LEU A 6 3.53 -0.73 -19.30
C LEU A 6 3.20 -2.13 -18.75
N THR A 7 3.35 -3.17 -19.57
CA THR A 7 3.16 -4.57 -19.16
C THR A 7 4.21 -5.00 -18.15
N LEU A 8 5.49 -4.64 -18.35
CA LEU A 8 6.57 -4.97 -17.43
C LEU A 8 6.35 -4.33 -16.06
N ASN A 9 6.03 -3.03 -16.03
CA ASN A 9 5.70 -2.32 -14.79
C ASN A 9 4.53 -2.99 -14.06
N SER A 10 3.46 -3.32 -14.78
CA SER A 10 2.29 -3.98 -14.19
C SER A 10 2.63 -5.32 -13.55
N ILE A 11 3.48 -6.14 -14.21
CA ILE A 11 3.94 -7.43 -13.66
C ILE A 11 4.77 -7.23 -12.38
N VAL A 12 5.68 -6.26 -12.36
CA VAL A 12 6.50 -5.95 -11.18
C VAL A 12 5.59 -5.56 -10.01
N PHE A 13 4.61 -4.69 -10.24
CA PHE A 13 3.70 -4.25 -9.18
C PHE A 13 2.79 -5.36 -8.66
N ILE A 14 2.24 -6.20 -9.54
CA ILE A 14 1.47 -7.38 -9.13
C ILE A 14 2.34 -8.32 -8.28
N SER A 15 3.62 -8.47 -8.64
CA SER A 15 4.57 -9.30 -7.89
C SER A 15 4.83 -8.76 -6.48
N VAL A 16 4.95 -7.43 -6.32
CA VAL A 16 5.11 -6.78 -5.01
C VAL A 16 3.88 -7.02 -4.12
N ILE A 17 2.67 -6.81 -4.65
CA ILE A 17 1.43 -7.08 -3.91
C ILE A 17 1.33 -8.58 -3.55
N GLY A 18 1.67 -9.46 -4.49
CA GLY A 18 1.71 -10.90 -4.26
C GLY A 18 2.66 -11.30 -3.13
N LEU A 19 3.84 -10.68 -3.07
CA LEU A 19 4.82 -10.90 -2.00
C LEU A 19 4.25 -10.48 -0.64
N ASP A 20 3.59 -9.32 -0.54
CA ASP A 20 2.96 -8.88 0.71
C ASP A 20 1.86 -9.85 1.19
N ILE A 21 1.07 -10.39 0.25
CA ILE A 21 0.06 -11.41 0.54
C ILE A 21 0.72 -12.71 1.03
N ILE A 22 1.80 -13.16 0.39
CA ILE A 22 2.55 -14.35 0.82
C ILE A 22 3.10 -14.16 2.25
N LEU A 23 3.69 -13.00 2.53
CA LEU A 23 4.16 -12.66 3.88
C LEU A 23 3.01 -12.60 4.90
N TYR A 24 1.83 -12.14 4.49
CA TYR A 24 0.63 -12.18 5.33
C TYR A 24 0.18 -13.59 5.66
N TYR A 25 0.14 -14.49 4.66
CA TYR A 25 -0.16 -15.90 4.91
C TYR A 25 0.90 -16.57 5.80
N GLY A 26 2.18 -16.22 5.63
CA GLY A 26 3.25 -16.66 6.52
C GLY A 26 3.01 -16.24 7.97
N PHE A 27 2.60 -14.98 8.19
CA PHE A 27 2.24 -14.47 9.52
C PHE A 27 1.03 -15.20 10.14
N LEU A 28 -0.02 -15.45 9.35
CA LEU A 28 -1.17 -16.23 9.80
C LEU A 28 -0.77 -17.66 10.17
N LYS A 29 0.14 -18.27 9.43
CA LYS A 29 0.67 -19.61 9.74
C LYS A 29 1.48 -19.59 11.03
N PHE A 30 2.33 -18.58 11.23
CA PHE A 30 3.11 -18.39 12.46
C PHE A 30 2.21 -18.32 13.71
N LEU A 31 1.10 -17.59 13.64
CA LEU A 31 0.15 -17.51 14.76
C LEU A 31 -0.63 -18.79 15.02
N ARG A 32 -0.78 -19.66 14.01
CA ARG A 32 -1.50 -20.95 14.12
C ARG A 32 -0.62 -22.10 14.59
N GLU A 33 0.68 -22.02 14.35
CA GLU A 33 1.67 -23.02 14.73
C GLU A 33 1.48 -23.60 16.15
N PRO A 34 1.29 -22.80 17.24
CA PRO A 34 1.13 -23.35 18.58
C PRO A 34 -0.15 -24.18 18.78
N PHE A 35 -1.14 -24.03 17.92
CA PHE A 35 -2.44 -24.72 18.02
C PHE A 35 -2.57 -25.89 17.04
N ASP A 36 -1.74 -25.94 16.00
CA ASP A 36 -1.79 -26.96 14.97
C ASP A 36 -1.49 -28.37 15.51
N GLU A 37 -0.95 -28.49 16.71
CA GLU A 37 -0.73 -29.78 17.38
C GLU A 37 -1.93 -30.27 18.21
N LEU A 38 -2.91 -29.40 18.51
CA LEU A 38 -4.02 -29.70 19.43
C LEU A 38 -5.30 -30.22 18.77
N SER A 39 -5.47 -30.07 17.46
CA SER A 39 -6.69 -30.52 16.77
C SER A 39 -6.38 -31.13 15.41
N PRO A 40 -6.65 -32.43 15.17
CA PRO A 40 -6.37 -33.09 13.89
C PRO A 40 -7.27 -32.60 12.74
N ASN A 41 -8.33 -31.82 13.01
CA ASN A 41 -9.34 -31.47 12.02
C ASN A 41 -9.19 -30.03 11.46
N ARG A 42 -8.72 -29.91 10.20
CA ARG A 42 -8.42 -28.63 9.52
C ARG A 42 -9.61 -27.65 9.43
N LYS A 43 -10.87 -28.12 9.36
CA LYS A 43 -12.05 -27.24 9.26
C LYS A 43 -12.34 -26.51 10.57
N ILE A 44 -12.18 -27.20 11.70
CA ILE A 44 -12.38 -26.62 13.04
C ILE A 44 -11.28 -25.59 13.35
N ARG A 45 -10.04 -25.83 12.89
CA ARG A 45 -8.92 -24.88 13.00
C ARG A 45 -9.23 -23.51 12.38
N LYS A 46 -9.87 -23.43 11.21
CA LYS A 46 -10.12 -22.11 10.57
C LYS A 46 -11.15 -21.27 11.31
N LEU A 47 -12.11 -21.87 12.01
CA LEU A 47 -13.17 -21.17 12.74
C LEU A 47 -12.74 -20.69 14.13
N GLN A 48 -11.80 -21.38 14.78
CA GLN A 48 -11.37 -21.10 16.16
C GLN A 48 -10.55 -19.82 16.37
N TYR A 49 -10.28 -19.05 15.31
CA TYR A 49 -9.46 -17.82 15.40
C TYR A 49 -10.18 -16.60 14.85
N LYS A 50 -11.49 -16.71 14.58
CA LYS A 50 -12.26 -15.62 13.97
C LYS A 50 -12.82 -14.68 15.04
N THR A 51 -13.17 -15.20 16.21
CA THR A 51 -13.72 -14.44 17.34
C THR A 51 -12.77 -14.46 18.54
N ILE A 52 -12.86 -13.43 19.38
CA ILE A 52 -12.05 -13.29 20.60
C ILE A 52 -12.31 -14.48 21.54
N ASP A 53 -13.57 -14.87 21.72
CA ASP A 53 -13.96 -15.99 22.59
C ASP A 53 -13.34 -17.31 22.12
N SER A 54 -13.38 -17.58 20.81
CA SER A 54 -12.79 -18.80 20.24
C SER A 54 -11.27 -18.85 20.41
N LEU A 55 -10.63 -17.68 20.33
CA LEU A 55 -9.19 -17.54 20.52
C LEU A 55 -8.81 -17.76 21.99
N TYR A 56 -9.61 -17.20 22.90
CA TYR A 56 -9.47 -17.36 24.34
C TYR A 56 -9.59 -18.84 24.75
N ASP A 57 -10.63 -19.54 24.28
CA ASP A 57 -10.79 -20.98 24.52
C ASP A 57 -9.63 -21.81 23.96
N ALA A 58 -9.12 -21.45 22.77
CA ALA A 58 -7.99 -22.13 22.16
C ALA A 58 -6.71 -21.98 22.98
N TYR A 59 -6.43 -20.77 23.50
CA TYR A 59 -5.27 -20.53 24.35
C TYR A 59 -5.39 -21.23 25.71
N LYS A 60 -6.58 -21.27 26.31
CA LYS A 60 -6.83 -21.92 27.60
C LYS A 60 -6.64 -23.44 27.57
N LYS A 61 -6.83 -24.06 26.39
CA LYS A 61 -6.63 -25.50 26.16
C LYS A 61 -5.16 -25.88 25.93
N LEU A 62 -4.24 -24.93 25.80
CA LEU A 62 -2.82 -25.23 25.65
C LEU A 62 -2.20 -25.73 26.97
N PRO A 63 -1.32 -26.75 26.92
CA PRO A 63 -0.46 -27.09 28.05
C PRO A 63 0.39 -25.89 28.48
N LYS A 64 0.62 -25.71 29.80
CA LYS A 64 1.36 -24.54 30.37
C LYS A 64 2.69 -24.25 29.65
N GLY A 65 3.46 -25.29 29.29
CA GLY A 65 4.72 -25.14 28.55
C GLY A 65 4.54 -24.57 27.13
N LYS A 66 3.53 -25.06 26.40
CA LYS A 66 3.20 -24.56 25.04
C LYS A 66 2.59 -23.16 25.08
N PHE A 67 1.80 -22.85 26.11
CA PHE A 67 1.27 -21.50 26.33
C PHE A 67 2.40 -20.49 26.57
N LYS A 68 3.36 -20.80 27.44
CA LYS A 68 4.53 -19.94 27.69
C LYS A 68 5.35 -19.70 26.42
N LEU A 69 5.55 -20.74 25.61
CA LEU A 69 6.26 -20.64 24.34
C LEU A 69 5.49 -19.79 23.32
N ALA A 70 4.18 -19.99 23.18
CA ALA A 70 3.32 -19.19 22.30
C ALA A 70 3.34 -17.70 22.71
N LYS A 71 3.25 -17.43 24.02
CA LYS A 71 3.38 -16.08 24.59
C LYS A 71 4.72 -15.43 24.22
N MET A 72 5.84 -16.14 24.43
CA MET A 72 7.16 -15.61 24.08
C MET A 72 7.27 -15.35 22.58
N LYS A 73 6.83 -16.28 21.72
CA LYS A 73 6.82 -16.12 20.26
C LYS A 73 6.01 -14.90 19.82
N ILE A 74 4.83 -14.70 20.40
CA ILE A 74 3.95 -13.58 20.04
C ILE A 74 4.55 -12.27 20.55
N ARG A 75 4.98 -12.17 21.81
CA ARG A 75 5.64 -10.95 22.33
C ARG A 75 6.94 -10.61 21.61
N ALA A 76 7.67 -11.61 21.11
CA ALA A 76 8.88 -11.41 20.32
C ALA A 76 8.60 -10.94 18.89
N TRP A 77 7.34 -10.96 18.42
CA TRP A 77 6.99 -10.36 17.14
C TRP A 77 7.13 -8.85 17.23
N GLN A 78 8.24 -8.33 16.72
CA GLN A 78 8.47 -6.89 16.64
C GLN A 78 7.63 -6.29 15.51
N LYS A 79 6.99 -5.16 15.80
CA LYS A 79 6.36 -4.32 14.79
C LYS A 79 7.47 -3.84 13.84
N PRO A 80 7.43 -4.14 12.53
CA PRO A 80 8.50 -3.70 11.64
C PRO A 80 8.52 -2.17 11.57
N GLU A 81 9.65 -1.53 11.88
CA GLU A 81 9.84 -0.05 11.80
C GLU A 81 9.69 0.48 10.36
N PHE A 82 9.83 -0.40 9.38
CA PHE A 82 9.58 -0.17 7.95
C PHE A 82 8.24 0.51 7.65
N ILE A 83 7.25 0.39 8.54
CA ILE A 83 5.90 0.95 8.40
C ILE A 83 5.92 2.47 8.39
N THR A 84 6.52 3.07 9.43
CA THR A 84 6.60 4.52 9.58
C THR A 84 7.39 5.11 8.42
N GLN A 85 8.47 4.43 8.02
CA GLN A 85 9.29 4.82 6.88
C GLN A 85 8.54 4.68 5.54
N SER A 86 7.73 3.63 5.35
CA SER A 86 6.96 3.43 4.11
C SER A 86 5.83 4.44 3.97
N ILE A 87 5.14 4.78 5.06
CA ILE A 87 4.10 5.81 5.07
C ILE A 87 4.73 7.19 4.80
N ASP A 88 5.84 7.52 5.45
CA ASP A 88 6.55 8.78 5.20
C ASP A 88 7.05 8.89 3.76
N PHE A 89 7.62 7.80 3.23
CA PHE A 89 8.07 7.73 1.84
C PHE A 89 6.90 7.92 0.87
N PHE A 90 5.76 7.27 1.14
CA PHE A 90 4.55 7.41 0.33
C PHE A 90 4.00 8.84 0.36
N MET A 91 3.89 9.46 1.54
CA MET A 91 3.43 10.83 1.68
C MET A 91 4.34 11.81 0.92
N ARG A 92 5.66 11.59 0.96
CA ARG A 92 6.62 12.38 0.16
C ARG A 92 6.36 12.24 -1.34
N ILE A 93 6.14 11.03 -1.84
CA ILE A 93 5.83 10.80 -3.26
C ILE A 93 4.54 11.51 -3.68
N VAL A 94 3.47 11.38 -2.89
CA VAL A 94 2.18 12.03 -3.18
C VAL A 94 2.33 13.55 -3.21
N ILE A 95 3.02 14.13 -2.23
CA ILE A 95 3.29 15.57 -2.16
C ILE A 95 4.14 16.02 -3.37
N SER A 96 5.19 15.29 -3.72
CA SER A 96 6.03 15.61 -4.89
C SER A 96 5.25 15.55 -6.20
N LEU A 97 4.35 14.57 -6.37
CA LEU A 97 3.48 14.48 -7.54
C LEU A 97 2.49 15.64 -7.62
N LEU A 98 1.89 16.04 -6.49
CA LEU A 98 1.00 17.20 -6.44
C LEU A 98 1.73 18.49 -6.80
N ILE A 99 2.91 18.74 -6.22
CA ILE A 99 3.74 19.92 -6.53
C ILE A 99 4.08 19.95 -8.02
N THR A 100 4.48 18.80 -8.58
CA THR A 100 4.82 18.69 -10.00
C THR A 100 3.61 18.97 -10.89
N THR A 101 2.44 18.45 -10.52
CA THR A 101 1.18 18.65 -11.26
C THR A 101 0.75 20.12 -11.26
N VAL A 102 0.87 20.79 -10.10
CA VAL A 102 0.59 22.23 -9.97
C VAL A 102 1.57 23.04 -10.81
N GLY A 103 2.86 22.68 -10.79
CA GLY A 103 3.89 23.32 -11.62
C GLY A 103 3.56 23.23 -13.12
N VAL A 104 3.34 22.01 -13.62
CA VAL A 104 2.99 21.78 -15.04
C VAL A 104 1.72 22.53 -15.43
N SER A 105 0.66 22.44 -14.61
CA SER A 105 -0.60 23.15 -14.87
C SER A 105 -0.41 24.66 -14.92
N THR A 106 0.39 25.22 -14.02
CA THR A 106 0.70 26.65 -13.97
C THR A 106 1.49 27.08 -15.21
N THR A 107 2.47 26.28 -15.64
CA THR A 107 3.22 26.54 -16.88
C THR A 107 2.32 26.54 -18.11
N ILE A 108 1.37 25.59 -18.20
CA ILE A 108 0.38 25.56 -19.29
C ILE A 108 -0.52 26.80 -19.24
N LEU A 109 -0.97 27.22 -18.05
CA LEU A 109 -1.82 28.40 -17.86
C LEU A 109 -1.09 29.69 -18.24
N ILE A 110 0.18 29.83 -17.85
CA ILE A 110 1.04 30.96 -18.24
C ILE A 110 1.29 30.96 -19.75
N ALA A 111 1.54 29.80 -20.36
CA ALA A 111 1.71 29.69 -21.81
C ALA A 111 0.45 30.12 -22.57
N ASN A 112 -0.74 29.68 -22.11
CA ASN A 112 -2.03 30.08 -22.69
C ASN A 112 -2.31 31.58 -22.50
N LEU A 113 -2.01 32.14 -21.32
CA LEU A 113 -2.15 33.58 -21.06
C LEU A 113 -1.19 34.41 -21.93
N SER A 114 0.06 33.99 -22.06
CA SER A 114 1.06 34.63 -22.91
C SER A 114 0.63 34.61 -24.38
N PHE A 115 0.10 33.47 -24.85
CA PHE A 115 -0.46 33.34 -26.19
C PHE A 115 -1.69 34.24 -26.41
N THR A 116 -2.61 34.27 -25.46
CA THR A 116 -3.82 35.11 -25.56
C THR A 116 -3.46 36.60 -25.59
N ASN A 117 -2.42 37.01 -24.86
CA ASN A 117 -1.94 38.39 -24.86
C ASN A 117 -1.12 38.75 -26.11
N SER A 118 -0.39 37.79 -26.72
CA SER A 118 0.43 38.05 -27.92
C SER A 118 -0.36 38.12 -29.22
N ILE A 119 -1.58 37.55 -29.26
CA ILE A 119 -2.51 37.68 -30.41
C ILE A 119 -2.88 39.15 -30.68
N LYS A 120 -2.79 40.04 -29.70
CA LYS A 120 -3.08 41.47 -29.89
C LYS A 120 -2.02 42.22 -30.70
N THR A 121 -0.86 41.63 -31.03
CA THR A 121 0.29 42.36 -31.59
C THR A 121 0.91 41.82 -32.88
N LEU A 122 0.39 40.77 -33.52
CA LEU A 122 1.05 40.15 -34.69
C LEU A 122 0.08 39.76 -35.81
N HIS A 123 0.18 40.42 -36.97
CA HIS A 123 -0.01 39.76 -38.27
C HIS A 123 0.82 40.47 -39.36
N PRO A 124 1.78 39.74 -39.97
CA PRO A 124 1.95 39.86 -41.42
C PRO A 124 2.06 38.52 -42.16
N ASP A 125 2.13 37.36 -41.48
CA ASP A 125 2.31 36.07 -42.14
C ASP A 125 1.42 34.98 -41.50
N GLU A 126 0.30 34.72 -42.17
CA GLU A 126 -0.74 33.78 -41.74
C GLU A 126 -0.18 32.35 -41.61
N GLN A 127 0.78 31.98 -42.46
CA GLN A 127 1.39 30.65 -42.45
C GLN A 127 2.29 30.45 -41.23
N SER A 128 3.07 31.48 -40.86
CA SER A 128 3.91 31.46 -39.65
C SER A 128 3.08 31.40 -38.36
N TRP A 129 1.93 32.07 -38.36
CA TRP A 129 0.96 32.02 -37.28
C TRP A 129 0.32 30.63 -37.14
N ILE A 130 -0.16 30.03 -38.23
CA ILE A 130 -0.70 28.65 -38.24
C ILE A 130 0.36 27.64 -37.75
N ASN A 131 1.62 27.78 -38.20
CA ASN A 131 2.70 26.90 -37.77
C ASN A 131 3.02 27.03 -36.27
N SER A 132 2.95 28.26 -35.74
CA SER A 132 3.16 28.51 -34.31
C SER A 132 2.03 27.90 -33.46
N ILE A 133 0.79 28.01 -33.92
CA ILE A 133 -0.38 27.38 -33.29
C ILE A 133 -0.25 25.86 -33.29
N ASN A 134 0.05 25.26 -34.44
CA ASN A 134 0.23 23.82 -34.54
C ASN A 134 1.37 23.33 -33.63
N LYS A 135 2.47 24.09 -33.52
CA LYS A 135 3.57 23.77 -32.62
C LYS A 135 3.16 23.85 -31.15
N ILE A 136 2.38 24.85 -30.75
CA ILE A 136 1.87 24.97 -29.38
C ILE A 136 0.91 23.82 -29.05
N PHE A 137 -0.04 23.51 -29.94
CA PHE A 137 -0.96 22.39 -29.74
C PHE A 137 -0.24 21.04 -29.67
N ASN A 138 0.78 20.82 -30.51
CA ASN A 138 1.59 19.61 -30.46
C ASN A 138 2.36 19.50 -29.13
N LEU A 139 2.99 20.59 -28.66
CA LEU A 139 3.66 20.61 -27.36
C LEU A 139 2.69 20.38 -26.19
N LEU A 140 1.48 20.91 -26.29
CA LEU A 140 0.44 20.74 -25.27
C LEU A 140 -0.09 19.30 -25.26
N ASN A 141 -0.26 18.69 -26.43
CA ASN A 141 -0.64 17.28 -26.57
C ASN A 141 0.45 16.32 -26.06
N ASP A 142 1.72 16.60 -26.37
CA ASP A 142 2.87 15.85 -25.84
C ASP A 142 3.01 16.01 -24.32
N GLY A 143 2.74 17.21 -23.80
CA GLY A 143 2.66 17.49 -22.37
C GLY A 143 1.53 16.71 -21.68
N MET A 144 0.33 16.68 -22.28
CA MET A 144 -0.79 15.88 -21.78
C MET A 144 -0.51 14.38 -21.81
N SER A 145 0.09 13.85 -22.88
CA SER A 145 0.48 12.43 -22.96
C SER A 145 1.52 12.05 -21.89
N SER A 146 2.46 12.96 -21.60
CA SER A 146 3.44 12.75 -20.53
C SER A 146 2.80 12.81 -19.14
N TYR A 147 1.80 13.67 -18.96
CA TYR A 147 1.01 13.77 -17.74
C TYR A 147 0.16 12.50 -17.50
N GLU A 148 -0.50 11.96 -18.52
CA GLU A 148 -1.25 10.69 -18.42
C GLU A 148 -0.36 9.55 -17.92
N PHE A 149 0.89 9.47 -18.41
CA PHE A 149 1.85 8.46 -17.95
C PHE A 149 2.26 8.64 -16.49
N LEU A 150 2.47 9.89 -16.04
CA LEU A 150 2.76 10.19 -14.64
C LEU A 150 1.58 9.85 -13.72
N VAL A 151 0.36 10.19 -14.12
CA VAL A 151 -0.86 9.82 -13.40
C VAL A 151 -0.99 8.31 -13.29
N TYR A 152 -0.77 7.58 -14.38
CA TYR A 152 -0.80 6.11 -14.38
C TYR A 152 0.20 5.49 -13.39
N ILE A 153 1.46 5.94 -13.39
CA ILE A 153 2.47 5.48 -12.43
C ILE A 153 2.04 5.83 -10.99
N GLY A 154 1.57 7.06 -10.77
CA GLY A 154 1.11 7.52 -9.46
C GLY A 154 -0.04 6.67 -8.92
N THR A 155 -1.02 6.34 -9.75
CA THR A 155 -2.16 5.49 -9.38
C THR A 155 -1.70 4.07 -9.01
N ILE A 156 -0.75 3.48 -9.73
CA ILE A 156 -0.25 2.14 -9.39
C ILE A 156 0.50 2.16 -8.05
N ILE A 157 1.40 3.12 -7.86
CA ILE A 157 2.13 3.28 -6.59
C ILE A 157 1.14 3.45 -5.42
N PHE A 158 0.07 4.22 -5.64
CA PHE A 158 -1.02 4.38 -4.67
C PHE A 158 -1.66 3.04 -4.30
N PHE A 159 -2.05 2.21 -5.28
CA PHE A 159 -2.67 0.92 -4.99
C PHE A 159 -1.74 -0.04 -4.24
N VAL A 160 -0.45 -0.07 -4.61
CA VAL A 160 0.55 -0.91 -3.95
C VAL A 160 0.75 -0.47 -2.49
N ALA A 161 0.93 0.83 -2.27
CA ALA A 161 1.06 1.37 -0.92
C ALA A 161 -0.19 1.14 -0.08
N PHE A 162 -1.38 1.36 -0.65
CA PHE A 162 -2.64 1.12 0.03
C PHE A 162 -2.83 -0.35 0.41
N ALA A 163 -2.51 -1.28 -0.48
CA ALA A 163 -2.56 -2.72 -0.20
C ALA A 163 -1.59 -3.10 0.94
N ASN A 164 -0.37 -2.58 0.92
CA ASN A 164 0.62 -2.82 1.97
C ASN A 164 0.12 -2.30 3.34
N ILE A 165 -0.37 -1.06 3.38
CA ILE A 165 -0.95 -0.44 4.59
C ILE A 165 -2.12 -1.28 5.13
N LEU A 166 -3.02 -1.75 4.26
CA LEU A 166 -4.14 -2.61 4.66
C LEU A 166 -3.67 -3.95 5.25
N ILE A 167 -2.82 -4.67 4.54
CA ILE A 167 -2.28 -5.97 4.98
C ILE A 167 -1.60 -5.83 6.35
N LEU A 168 -0.83 -4.77 6.49
CA LEU A 168 -0.13 -4.46 7.72
C LEU A 168 -1.09 -4.11 8.86
N HIS A 169 -2.08 -3.25 8.62
CA HIS A 169 -3.10 -2.93 9.61
C HIS A 169 -3.79 -4.21 10.12
N LEU A 170 -4.10 -5.14 9.20
CA LEU A 170 -4.62 -6.46 9.55
C LEU A 170 -3.64 -7.26 10.42
N LYS A 171 -2.33 -7.29 10.10
CA LYS A 171 -1.30 -7.96 10.93
C LYS A 171 -1.26 -7.38 12.35
N VAL A 172 -1.18 -6.05 12.48
CA VAL A 172 -1.08 -5.36 13.77
C VAL A 172 -2.34 -5.55 14.60
N SER A 173 -3.52 -5.41 13.99
CA SER A 173 -4.81 -5.61 14.66
C SER A 173 -4.92 -7.03 15.21
N LEU A 174 -4.57 -8.02 14.38
CA LEU A 174 -4.64 -9.43 14.77
C LEU A 174 -3.60 -9.76 15.83
N HIS A 175 -2.36 -9.27 15.70
CA HIS A 175 -1.33 -9.40 16.73
C HIS A 175 -1.80 -8.85 18.09
N LYS A 176 -2.36 -7.64 18.10
CA LYS A 176 -2.89 -7.00 19.32
C LYS A 176 -3.99 -7.84 19.96
N LYS A 177 -4.91 -8.42 19.17
CA LYS A 177 -5.95 -9.32 19.67
C LYS A 177 -5.36 -10.55 20.37
N HIS A 178 -4.35 -11.18 19.78
CA HIS A 178 -3.68 -12.34 20.38
C HIS A 178 -2.96 -11.97 21.68
N LEU A 179 -2.30 -10.81 21.76
CA LEU A 179 -1.66 -10.33 22.99
C LEU A 179 -2.66 -10.11 24.13
N ILE A 180 -3.78 -9.43 23.86
CA ILE A 180 -4.82 -9.15 24.86
C ILE A 180 -5.31 -10.45 25.50
N VAL A 181 -5.65 -11.45 24.67
CA VAL A 181 -6.15 -12.75 25.14
C VAL A 181 -5.11 -13.49 25.98
N ILE A 182 -3.84 -13.45 25.56
CA ILE A 182 -2.74 -14.10 26.31
C ILE A 182 -2.55 -13.43 27.68
N ASP A 183 -2.57 -12.10 27.73
CA ASP A 183 -2.40 -11.34 28.97
C ASP A 183 -3.59 -11.55 29.93
N GLU A 184 -4.80 -11.72 29.42
CA GLU A 184 -5.99 -12.03 30.21
C GLU A 184 -5.93 -13.43 30.83
N ILE A 185 -5.54 -14.44 30.05
CA ILE A 185 -5.35 -15.81 30.54
C ILE A 185 -4.21 -15.88 31.57
N GLU A 186 -3.13 -15.10 31.38
CA GLU A 186 -2.05 -15.02 32.36
C GLU A 186 -2.52 -14.46 33.70
N LYS A 187 -3.35 -13.41 33.69
CA LYS A 187 -3.94 -12.86 34.92
C LYS A 187 -4.74 -13.92 35.66
N GLU A 188 -5.58 -14.69 34.97
CA GLU A 188 -6.35 -15.79 35.58
C GLU A 188 -5.45 -16.88 36.19
N TYR A 189 -4.35 -17.25 35.53
CA TYR A 189 -3.41 -18.24 36.07
C TYR A 189 -2.60 -17.73 37.25
N SER A 190 -2.37 -16.41 37.35
CA SER A 190 -1.67 -15.80 38.48
C SER A 190 -2.54 -15.62 39.74
N GLN A 191 -3.86 -15.68 39.59
CA GLN A 191 -4.83 -15.55 40.67
C GLN A 191 -5.29 -16.90 41.26
N ARG A 192 -4.84 -18.03 40.68
CA ARG A 192 -5.11 -19.39 41.14
C ARG A 192 -3.85 -20.03 41.71
#